data_AF-A0A953XSE1-F1
#
_entry.id   AF-A0A953XSE1-F1
#
_cell.length_a   1.000
_cell.length_b   1.000
_cell.length_c   1.000
_cell.angle_alpha   90.00
_cell.angle_beta   90.00
_cell.angle_gamma   90.00
#
_symmetry.space_group_name_H-M   'P 1'
#
loop_
_entity.id
_entity.type
_entity.pdbx_description
1 polymer ?
#
loop_
_entity_poly.entity_id
_entity_poly.type
_entity_poly.pdbx_seq_one_letter_code
_entity_poly.pdbx_strand_id
1 'polypeptide(L)'
;MSKPDSNVQERPDKATQKIAPSKGANDTAMILRQKYTRRREAIQRFTERLQKGGIPDEAELNTLRNVGVSEQEIKGLVAQHAGR
;
A
#
# COMPACT_ATOMS: atom_id res chain seq x y z
N MET A 1 61.91 26.64 23.91
CA MET A 1 61.01 27.47 23.09
C MET A 1 61.07 26.97 21.65
N SER A 2 59.91 26.93 20.95
CA SER A 2 59.69 26.61 19.50
C SER A 2 59.82 25.13 19.10
N LYS A 3 58.88 24.42 18.45
CA LYS A 3 57.51 24.58 17.92
C LYS A 3 56.85 23.17 17.89
N PRO A 4 55.52 22.99 17.95
CA PRO A 4 54.88 21.72 17.59
C PRO A 4 54.59 21.69 16.08
N ASP A 5 55.02 20.63 15.40
CA ASP A 5 54.72 20.41 13.99
C ASP A 5 53.61 19.35 13.85
N SER A 6 52.57 19.75 13.13
CA SER A 6 51.73 18.92 12.25
C SER A 6 50.87 17.80 12.85
N ASN A 7 49.62 18.19 13.14
CA ASN A 7 48.45 17.78 12.35
C ASN A 7 48.29 16.28 12.02
N VAL A 8 47.57 15.56 12.88
CA VAL A 8 46.70 14.45 12.44
C VAL A 8 45.33 14.65 13.08
N GLN A 9 44.51 15.41 12.37
CA GLN A 9 43.07 15.44 12.57
C GLN A 9 42.53 14.10 12.05
N GLU A 10 42.44 13.09 12.93
CA GLU A 10 41.75 11.84 12.65
C GLU A 10 40.27 12.18 12.52
N ARG A 11 39.85 12.48 11.29
CA ARG A 11 38.43 12.64 10.95
C ARG A 11 37.82 11.26 11.20
N PRO A 12 36.74 11.12 11.98
CA PRO A 12 35.95 9.90 11.91
C PRO A 12 35.44 9.84 10.48
N ASP A 13 36.05 8.96 9.68
CA ASP A 13 35.60 8.63 8.35
C ASP A 13 34.15 8.20 8.54
N LYS A 14 33.24 9.09 8.14
CA LYS A 14 31.81 8.82 8.11
C LYS A 14 31.66 7.69 7.10
N ALA A 15 31.80 6.46 7.57
CA ALA A 15 31.20 5.28 7.03
C ALA A 15 29.69 5.48 7.12
N THR A 16 29.19 6.40 6.30
CA THR A 16 27.82 6.45 5.85
C THR A 16 27.71 5.20 5.01
N GLN A 17 27.51 4.06 5.68
CA GLN A 17 26.96 2.88 5.06
C GLN A 17 25.66 3.37 4.43
N LYS A 18 25.74 3.71 3.14
CA LYS A 18 24.58 3.92 2.29
C LYS A 18 23.93 2.56 2.29
N ILE A 19 22.95 2.39 3.18
CA ILE A 19 22.06 1.26 3.18
C ILE A 19 21.40 1.34 1.82
N ALA A 20 21.93 0.60 0.84
CA ALA A 20 21.24 0.40 -0.41
C ALA A 20 19.87 -0.14 -0.01
N PRO A 21 18.75 0.48 -0.43
CA PRO A 21 17.45 -0.09 -0.13
C PRO A 21 17.44 -1.48 -0.75
N SER A 22 17.54 -2.51 0.11
CA SER A 22 17.50 -3.91 -0.28
C SER A 22 16.35 -4.08 -1.27
N LYS A 23 16.63 -4.62 -2.47
CA LYS A 23 15.63 -4.80 -3.55
C LYS A 23 14.27 -5.29 -3.01
N GLY A 24 14.29 -6.20 -2.03
CA GLY A 24 13.08 -6.74 -1.37
C GLY A 24 12.17 -5.75 -0.63
N ALA A 25 12.66 -4.59 -0.18
CA ALA A 25 11.83 -3.55 0.43
C ALA A 25 10.99 -2.79 -0.62
N ASN A 26 11.57 -2.55 -1.81
CA ASN A 26 10.84 -1.99 -2.94
C ASN A 26 9.81 -2.99 -3.48
N ASP A 27 10.16 -4.28 -3.54
CA ASP A 27 9.23 -5.34 -3.98
C ASP A 27 8.04 -5.47 -3.02
N THR A 28 8.27 -5.44 -1.70
CA THR A 28 7.19 -5.54 -0.70
C THR A 28 6.26 -4.32 -0.75
N ALA A 29 6.82 -3.11 -0.82
CA ALA A 29 6.02 -1.89 -0.96
C ALA A 29 5.22 -1.87 -2.27
N MET A 30 5.80 -2.34 -3.37
CA MET A 30 5.12 -2.48 -4.66
C MET A 30 3.97 -3.48 -4.60
N ILE A 31 4.17 -4.65 -3.98
CA ILE A 31 3.12 -5.67 -3.79
C ILE A 31 1.97 -5.12 -2.94
N LEU A 32 2.28 -4.46 -1.83
CA LEU A 32 1.27 -3.84 -0.96
C LEU A 32 0.48 -2.77 -1.70
N ARG A 33 1.15 -1.91 -2.47
CA ARG A 33 0.50 -0.90 -3.30
C ARG A 33 -0.42 -1.54 -4.34
N GLN A 34 0.01 -2.59 -5.03
CA GLN A 34 -0.82 -3.30 -6.00
C GLN A 34 -2.06 -3.95 -5.34
N LYS A 35 -1.90 -4.58 -4.17
CA LYS A 35 -3.03 -5.14 -3.42
C LYS A 35 -4.03 -4.06 -3.03
N TYR A 36 -3.56 -2.93 -2.54
CA TYR A 36 -4.43 -1.80 -2.18
C TYR A 36 -5.15 -1.23 -3.39
N THR A 37 -4.45 -1.04 -4.51
CA THR A 37 -5.05 -0.55 -5.76
C THR A 37 -6.14 -1.50 -6.25
N ARG A 38 -5.87 -2.80 -6.33
CA ARG A 38 -6.87 -3.80 -6.75
C ARG A 38 -8.08 -3.83 -5.83
N ARG A 39 -7.86 -3.76 -4.51
CA ARG A 39 -8.95 -3.70 -3.53
C ARG A 39 -9.82 -2.46 -3.74
N ARG A 40 -9.20 -1.30 -3.92
CA ARG A 40 -9.90 -0.03 -4.16
C ARG A 40 -10.71 -0.06 -5.46
N GLU A 41 -10.13 -0.55 -6.55
CA GLU A 41 -10.81 -0.65 -7.84
C GLU A 41 -12.01 -1.61 -7.79
N ALA A 42 -11.87 -2.76 -7.12
CA ALA A 42 -12.97 -3.72 -6.95
C ALA A 42 -14.13 -3.10 -6.15
N ILE A 43 -13.84 -2.43 -5.04
CA ILE A 43 -14.85 -1.72 -4.25
C ILE A 43 -15.52 -0.64 -5.09
N GLN A 44 -14.75 0.15 -5.84
CA GLN A 44 -15.29 1.23 -6.68
C GLN A 44 -16.27 0.68 -7.73
N ARG A 45 -15.86 -0.34 -8.49
CA ARG A 45 -16.74 -0.97 -9.50
C ARG A 45 -18.03 -1.51 -8.90
N PHE A 46 -17.92 -2.18 -7.76
CA PHE A 46 -19.08 -2.67 -7.02
C PHE A 46 -20.02 -1.54 -6.58
N THR A 47 -19.47 -0.45 -6.04
CA THR A 47 -20.29 0.71 -5.65
C THR A 47 -20.92 1.41 -6.86
N GLU A 48 -20.23 1.52 -7.99
CA GLU A 48 -20.79 2.07 -9.23
C GLU A 48 -21.94 1.21 -9.76
N ARG A 49 -21.82 -0.12 -9.64
CA ARG A 49 -22.89 -1.06 -10.00
C ARG A 49 -24.13 -0.84 -9.15
N LEU A 50 -23.96 -0.76 -7.83
CA LEU A 50 -25.04 -0.48 -6.88
C LEU A 50 -25.70 0.88 -7.13
N GLN A 51 -24.91 1.93 -7.38
CA GLN A 51 -25.43 3.27 -7.68
C GLN A 51 -26.28 3.32 -8.95
N LYS A 52 -25.99 2.46 -9.94
CA LYS A 52 -26.77 2.32 -11.17
C LYS A 52 -28.03 1.46 -10.98
N GLY A 53 -28.34 1.02 -9.76
CA GLY A 53 -29.43 0.10 -9.45
C GLY A 53 -29.15 -1.34 -9.87
N GLY A 54 -27.89 -1.66 -10.22
CA GLY A 54 -27.48 -3.01 -10.59
C GLY A 54 -27.36 -3.88 -9.35
N ILE A 55 -28.01 -5.05 -9.39
CA ILE A 55 -27.81 -6.09 -8.38
C ILE A 55 -26.44 -6.73 -8.67
N PRO A 56 -25.50 -6.73 -7.71
CA PRO A 56 -24.22 -7.36 -7.92
C PRO A 56 -24.37 -8.87 -7.99
N ASP A 57 -23.66 -9.47 -8.95
CA ASP A 57 -23.66 -10.93 -9.13
C ASP A 57 -22.60 -11.63 -8.27
N GLU A 58 -22.66 -12.96 -8.22
CA GLU A 58 -21.75 -13.77 -7.40
C GLU A 58 -20.29 -13.60 -7.81
N ALA A 59 -19.99 -13.32 -9.10
CA ALA A 59 -18.62 -13.11 -9.55
C ALA A 59 -18.06 -11.77 -9.05
N GLU A 60 -18.88 -10.72 -9.00
CA GLU A 60 -18.50 -9.44 -8.38
C GLU A 60 -18.24 -9.60 -6.87
N LEU A 61 -19.13 -10.31 -6.17
CA LEU A 61 -18.95 -10.63 -4.75
C LEU A 61 -17.67 -11.46 -4.51
N ASN A 62 -17.40 -12.43 -5.36
CA ASN A 62 -16.18 -13.24 -5.26
C ASN A 62 -14.91 -12.42 -5.55
N THR A 63 -15.00 -11.45 -6.45
CA THR A 63 -13.91 -10.50 -6.72
C THR A 63 -13.56 -9.70 -5.47
N LEU A 64 -14.56 -9.21 -4.72
CA LEU A 64 -14.36 -8.51 -3.46
C LEU A 64 -13.71 -9.39 -2.39
N ARG A 65 -14.17 -10.64 -2.25
CA ARG A 65 -13.57 -11.61 -1.33
C ARG A 65 -12.10 -11.89 -1.69
N ASN A 66 -11.79 -12.06 -2.97
CA ASN A 66 -10.44 -12.33 -3.46
C ASN A 66 -9.45 -11.19 -3.18
N VAL A 67 -9.93 -9.93 -3.13
CA VAL A 67 -9.11 -8.77 -2.77
C VAL A 67 -9.14 -8.45 -1.27
N GLY A 68 -9.72 -9.34 -0.45
CA GLY A 68 -9.72 -9.25 1.00
C GLY A 68 -10.77 -8.30 1.58
N VAL A 69 -11.89 -8.10 0.89
CA VAL A 69 -13.05 -7.40 1.47
C VAL A 69 -13.91 -8.42 2.21
N SER A 70 -14.23 -8.11 3.46
CA SER A 70 -15.00 -9.02 4.32
C SER A 70 -16.49 -8.99 3.99
N GLU A 71 -17.22 -10.09 4.22
CA GLU A 71 -18.68 -10.15 4.03
C GLU A 71 -19.43 -9.02 4.75
N GLN A 72 -18.95 -8.60 5.94
CA GLN A 72 -19.52 -7.48 6.68
C GLN A 72 -19.30 -6.13 5.97
N GLU A 73 -18.12 -5.91 5.36
CA GLU A 73 -17.85 -4.72 4.55
C GLU A 73 -18.73 -4.70 3.29
N ILE A 74 -18.86 -5.85 2.61
CA ILE A 74 -19.74 -5.99 1.44
C ILE A 74 -21.18 -5.64 1.80
N LYS A 75 -21.71 -6.21 2.89
CA LYS A 75 -23.07 -5.90 3.39
C LYS A 75 -23.22 -4.41 3.73
N GLY A 76 -22.20 -3.81 4.34
CA GLY A 76 -22.18 -2.37 4.64
C GLY A 76 -22.26 -1.51 3.38
N LEU A 77 -21.50 -1.87 2.32
CA LEU A 77 -21.55 -1.19 1.02
C LEU A 77 -22.93 -1.32 0.38
N VAL A 78 -23.51 -2.52 0.36
CA VAL A 78 -24.87 -2.73 -0.18
C VAL A 78 -25.89 -1.89 0.59
N ALA A 79 -25.87 -1.95 1.92
CA ALA A 79 -26.81 -1.19 2.76
C ALA A 79 -26.70 0.33 2.56
N GLN A 80 -25.49 0.86 2.37
CA GLN A 80 -25.26 2.28 2.10
C GLN A 80 -25.88 2.75 0.78
N HIS A 81 -25.93 1.88 -0.22
CA HIS A 81 -26.35 2.23 -1.58
C HIS A 81 -27.77 1.74 -1.94
N ALA A 82 -28.33 0.79 -1.19
CA ALA A 82 -29.68 0.26 -1.43
C ALA A 82 -30.82 1.15 -0.91
N GLY A 83 -30.52 2.20 -0.14
CA GLY A 83 -31.49 3.10 0.50
C GLY A 83 -31.56 4.52 -0.06
N ARG A 84 -31.01 4.76 -1.26
CA ARG A 84 -31.12 6.04 -1.99
C ARG A 84 -32.03 5.88 -3.20
#